data_AF-A0A920QSB4-F1
#
_entry.id   AF-A0A920QSB4-F1
#
_cell.length_a   1.000
_cell.length_b   1.000
_cell.length_c   1.000
_cell.angle_alpha   90.00
_cell.angle_beta   90.00
_cell.angle_gamma   90.00
#
_symmetry.space_group_name_H-M   'P 1'
#
loop_
_entity.id
_entity.type
_entity.pdbx_description
1 polymer ?
#
loop_
_entity_poly.entity_id
_entity_poly.type
_entity_poly.pdbx_seq_one_letter_code
_entity_poly.pdbx_strand_id
1 'polypeptide(L)'
;MRLAHPDAKICQLIQDNISLHSIYGPFLRGDTMARIKKGPTTEITPVDISEIIGTLTDSYGPFPDEPRLDPAHELTFTILSQHTSDTNSERAFQGLMNRFGDLMSVAQADISDIEQSISRGGLAKIKAPRIKTILNRILELNGSLDLSFLSEMPLQDAKTWLRQLPGIGPKPAGIILNFH
;
A
#
# COMPACT_ATOMS: atom_id res chain seq x y z
N MET A 1 31.75 10.45 15.21
CA MET A 1 30.80 10.77 14.12
C MET A 1 29.51 10.03 14.43
N ARG A 2 28.49 10.74 14.92
CA ARG A 2 27.28 10.12 15.49
C ARG A 2 26.47 9.48 14.36
N LEU A 3 26.35 8.16 14.39
CA LEU A 3 25.40 7.42 13.56
C LEU A 3 24.00 7.77 14.08
N ALA A 4 23.21 8.42 13.23
CA ALA A 4 21.81 8.69 13.53
C ALA A 4 21.09 7.35 13.77
N HIS A 5 20.44 7.23 14.91
CA HIS A 5 19.54 6.12 15.21
C HIS A 5 18.46 6.00 14.13
N PRO A 6 17.92 4.78 13.90
CA PRO A 6 16.68 4.64 13.16
C PRO A 6 15.64 5.55 13.83
N ASP A 7 15.02 6.41 13.02
CA ASP A 7 14.04 7.39 13.47
C ASP A 7 12.97 6.66 14.30
N ALA A 8 12.67 7.15 15.49
CA ALA A 8 11.80 6.48 16.47
C ALA A 8 10.41 6.15 15.88
N LYS A 9 10.01 6.85 14.82
CA LYS A 9 8.81 6.59 14.02
C LYS A 9 8.79 5.23 13.34
N ILE A 10 9.93 4.75 12.81
CA ILE A 10 10.01 3.46 12.09
C ILE A 10 9.90 2.30 13.08
N CYS A 11 10.58 2.39 14.23
CA CYS A 11 10.46 1.39 15.28
C CYS A 11 9.05 1.35 15.87
N GLN A 12 8.38 2.51 16.05
CA GLN A 12 7.00 2.57 16.54
C GLN A 12 6.00 1.97 15.52
N LEU A 13 6.16 2.25 14.23
CA LEU A 13 5.33 1.68 13.15
C LEU A 13 5.43 0.16 13.05
N ILE A 14 6.62 -0.39 13.31
CA ILE A 14 6.86 -1.85 13.34
C ILE A 14 6.25 -2.46 14.62
N GLN A 15 6.40 -1.81 15.77
CA GLN A 15 5.85 -2.28 17.05
C GLN A 15 4.31 -2.24 17.09
N ASP A 16 3.69 -1.19 16.54
CA ASP A 16 2.23 -1.03 16.53
C ASP A 16 1.51 -2.03 15.59
N ASN A 17 2.23 -2.63 14.63
CA ASN A 17 1.67 -3.56 13.65
C ASN A 17 1.95 -5.04 13.99
N ILE A 18 2.81 -5.33 14.97
CA ILE A 18 3.13 -6.69 15.45
C ILE A 18 2.29 -7.03 16.69
N SER A 19 1.01 -6.66 16.70
CA SER A 19 0.00 -7.24 17.60
C SER A 19 -0.97 -8.12 16.81
N LEU A 20 -0.44 -9.10 16.08
CA LEU A 20 -1.22 -10.05 15.27
C LEU A 20 -1.73 -11.28 16.05
N HIS A 21 -1.65 -11.30 17.38
CA HIS A 21 -2.12 -12.45 18.17
C HIS A 21 -3.64 -12.42 18.47
N SER A 22 -4.36 -11.32 18.17
CA SER A 22 -5.80 -11.21 18.47
C SER A 22 -6.72 -11.48 17.28
N ILE A 23 -6.24 -11.32 16.03
CA ILE A 23 -7.11 -11.32 14.84
C ILE A 23 -7.24 -12.72 14.20
N TYR A 24 -6.28 -13.63 14.40
CA TYR A 24 -6.28 -14.96 13.77
C TYR A 24 -6.76 -16.12 14.67
N GLY A 25 -7.19 -15.84 15.91
CA GLY A 25 -7.63 -16.87 16.87
C GLY A 25 -8.77 -17.81 16.41
N PRO A 26 -9.76 -17.38 15.59
CA PRO A 26 -10.90 -18.26 15.29
C PRO A 26 -10.75 -19.16 14.06
N PHE A 27 -9.74 -18.97 13.20
CA PHE A 27 -9.63 -19.70 11.91
C PHE A 27 -8.96 -21.09 12.03
N LEU A 28 -8.62 -21.54 13.24
CA LEU A 28 -8.05 -22.86 13.50
C LEU A 28 -9.02 -23.76 14.28
N ARG A 29 -10.28 -23.89 13.83
CA ARG A 29 -11.19 -24.95 14.29
C ARG A 29 -11.78 -25.69 13.08
N GLY A 30 -11.35 -26.94 12.90
CA GLY A 30 -11.98 -27.91 11.99
C GLY A 30 -11.00 -28.76 11.16
N ASP A 31 -10.64 -29.92 11.70
CA ASP A 31 -10.42 -31.22 11.00
C ASP A 31 -9.57 -31.31 9.72
N THR A 32 -8.57 -30.44 9.54
CA THR A 32 -7.54 -30.61 8.49
C THR A 32 -6.10 -30.59 9.04
N MET A 33 -5.92 -31.03 10.29
CA MET A 33 -4.61 -31.15 10.97
C MET A 33 -4.05 -32.58 10.94
N ALA A 34 -4.19 -33.29 9.83
CA ALA A 34 -3.69 -34.66 9.71
C ALA A 34 -2.79 -34.86 8.49
N ARG A 35 -1.90 -33.89 8.18
CA ARG A 35 -0.66 -34.10 7.39
C ARG A 35 0.08 -32.77 7.15
N ILE A 36 0.60 -32.15 8.20
CA ILE A 36 1.81 -31.31 8.06
C ILE A 36 2.91 -32.09 8.73
N LYS A 37 3.78 -32.73 7.94
CA LYS A 37 5.03 -33.29 8.47
C LYS A 37 5.85 -32.11 8.97
N LYS A 38 6.02 -32.02 10.30
CA LYS A 38 6.88 -31.04 10.97
C LYS A 38 8.29 -31.21 10.39
N GLY A 39 8.74 -30.26 9.57
CA GLY A 39 10.14 -30.16 9.18
C GLY A 39 11.02 -29.92 10.42
N PRO A 40 12.35 -30.08 10.32
CA PRO A 40 13.25 -29.84 11.44
C PRO A 40 12.97 -28.45 12.02
N THR A 41 12.63 -28.41 13.31
CA THR A 41 12.39 -27.17 14.03
C THR A 41 13.76 -26.59 14.37
N THR A 42 14.33 -25.83 13.44
CA THR A 42 15.53 -25.05 13.71
C THR A 42 15.17 -24.01 14.77
N GLU A 43 15.84 -24.03 15.92
CA GLU A 43 15.75 -22.94 16.90
C GLU A 43 16.19 -21.65 16.20
N ILE A 44 15.24 -20.73 15.96
CA ILE A 44 15.56 -19.41 15.44
C ILE A 44 16.16 -18.65 16.62
N THR A 45 17.48 -18.50 16.65
CA THR A 45 18.13 -17.56 17.57
C THR A 45 17.61 -16.16 17.26
N PRO A 46 17.39 -15.29 18.26
CA PRO A 46 16.95 -13.92 17.99
C PRO A 46 18.09 -13.21 17.25
N VAL A 47 17.99 -13.15 15.92
CA VAL A 47 18.85 -12.31 15.10
C VAL A 47 18.38 -10.87 15.29
N ASP A 48 19.31 -9.94 15.50
CA ASP A 48 18.98 -8.53 15.60
C ASP A 48 18.41 -8.04 14.25
N ILE A 49 17.26 -7.38 14.29
CA ILE A 49 16.62 -6.80 13.09
C ILE A 49 17.60 -5.87 12.37
N SER A 50 18.45 -5.17 13.12
CA SER A 50 19.48 -4.27 12.59
C SER A 50 20.52 -5.02 11.76
N GLU A 51 20.91 -6.22 12.19
CA GLU A 51 21.86 -7.09 11.49
C GLU A 51 21.25 -7.62 10.19
N ILE A 52 19.97 -7.99 10.21
CA ILE A 52 19.23 -8.41 9.02
C ILE A 52 19.15 -7.26 8.00
N ILE A 53 18.76 -6.07 8.46
CA ILE A 53 18.66 -4.89 7.59
C ILE A 53 20.03 -4.59 6.97
N GLY A 54 21.11 -4.58 7.77
CA GLY A 54 22.46 -4.35 7.28
C GLY A 54 22.86 -5.36 6.20
N THR A 55 22.65 -6.65 6.44
CA THR A 55 22.97 -7.72 5.48
C THR A 55 22.19 -7.58 4.16
N LEU A 56 20.91 -7.21 4.24
CA LEU A 56 20.09 -6.98 3.06
C LEU A 56 20.53 -5.73 2.30
N THR A 57 20.85 -4.64 3.01
CA THR A 57 21.36 -3.40 2.41
C THR A 57 22.70 -3.63 1.70
N ASP A 58 23.60 -4.43 2.26
CA ASP A 58 24.87 -4.77 1.62
C ASP A 58 24.67 -5.58 0.32
N SER A 59 23.64 -6.43 0.29
CA SER A 59 23.36 -7.31 -0.86
C SER A 59 22.56 -6.65 -1.97
N TYR A 60 21.59 -5.79 -1.62
CA TYR A 60 20.63 -5.20 -2.55
C TYR A 60 20.82 -3.70 -2.77
N GLY A 61 21.73 -3.07 -2.02
CA GLY A 61 21.95 -1.62 -2.01
C GLY A 61 21.03 -0.89 -1.02
N PRO A 62 21.20 0.43 -0.86
CA PRO A 62 20.33 1.24 -0.03
C PRO A 62 18.91 1.26 -0.60
N PHE A 63 17.91 1.19 0.27
CA PHE A 63 16.52 1.43 -0.09
C PHE A 63 16.31 2.95 -0.14
N PRO A 64 16.09 3.56 -1.33
CA PRO A 64 15.89 4.99 -1.41
C PRO A 64 14.55 5.38 -0.77
N ASP A 65 14.56 6.44 0.03
CA ASP A 65 13.37 6.99 0.71
C ASP A 65 12.54 7.93 -0.17
N GLU A 66 12.80 7.98 -1.48
CA GLU A 66 12.16 8.97 -2.36
C GLU A 66 10.75 8.54 -2.81
N PRO A 67 9.73 9.39 -2.57
CA PRO A 67 8.39 9.19 -3.14
C PRO A 67 8.46 9.15 -4.67
N ARG A 68 7.92 8.09 -5.28
CA ARG A 68 7.94 7.95 -6.75
C ARG A 68 6.80 8.71 -7.44
N LEU A 69 5.72 8.97 -6.71
CA LEU A 69 4.47 9.59 -7.17
C LEU A 69 3.95 10.48 -6.05
N ASP A 70 3.08 11.46 -6.33
CA ASP A 70 2.32 12.13 -5.27
C ASP A 70 1.23 11.19 -4.68
N PRO A 71 0.66 11.49 -3.50
CA PRO A 71 -0.11 10.49 -2.77
C PRO A 71 -1.41 10.04 -3.45
N ALA A 72 -2.03 10.87 -4.29
CA ALA A 72 -3.22 10.48 -5.05
C ALA A 72 -2.86 9.54 -6.21
N HIS A 73 -1.73 9.78 -6.87
CA HIS A 73 -1.19 8.87 -7.87
C HIS A 73 -0.72 7.56 -7.24
N GLU A 74 -0.05 7.59 -6.09
CA GLU A 74 0.38 6.39 -5.35
C GLU A 74 -0.81 5.55 -4.89
N LEU A 75 -1.88 6.18 -4.38
CA LEU A 75 -3.13 5.50 -4.05
C LEU A 75 -3.76 4.82 -5.28
N THR A 76 -3.80 5.52 -6.42
CA THR A 76 -4.33 4.97 -7.67
C THR A 76 -3.49 3.79 -8.15
N PHE A 77 -2.16 3.92 -8.10
CA PHE A 77 -1.22 2.86 -8.42
C PHE A 77 -1.38 1.64 -7.50
N THR A 78 -1.57 1.87 -6.20
CA THR A 78 -1.82 0.83 -5.20
C THR A 78 -3.10 0.04 -5.48
N ILE A 79 -4.14 0.66 -6.06
CA ILE A 79 -5.35 -0.05 -6.51
C ILE A 79 -5.03 -0.89 -7.75
N LEU A 80 -4.25 -0.35 -8.68
CA LEU A 80 -3.86 -1.03 -9.90
C LEU A 80 -2.92 -2.23 -9.66
N SER A 81 -2.09 -2.20 -8.61
CA SER A 81 -1.16 -3.28 -8.24
C SER A 81 -1.81 -4.48 -7.55
N GLN A 82 -3.05 -4.34 -7.08
CA GLN A 82 -3.78 -5.46 -6.51
C GLN A 82 -3.97 -6.57 -7.54
N HIS A 83 -3.51 -7.78 -7.21
CA HIS A 83 -3.69 -8.99 -8.03
C HIS A 83 -3.13 -8.87 -9.46
N THR A 84 -1.98 -8.23 -9.65
CA THR A 84 -1.29 -8.18 -10.95
C THR A 84 0.23 -8.04 -10.76
N SER A 85 0.99 -7.96 -11.85
CA SER A 85 2.44 -7.71 -11.81
C SER A 85 2.76 -6.22 -11.90
N ASP A 86 3.90 -5.81 -11.36
CA ASP A 86 4.36 -4.42 -11.40
C ASP A 86 4.39 -3.85 -12.81
N THR A 87 4.88 -4.63 -13.79
CA THR A 87 4.89 -4.23 -15.20
C THR A 87 3.48 -3.96 -15.75
N ASN A 88 2.48 -4.72 -15.30
CA ASN A 88 1.09 -4.51 -15.72
C ASN A 88 0.45 -3.32 -15.00
N SER A 89 0.77 -3.11 -13.72
CA SER A 89 0.33 -1.94 -12.96
C SER A 89 0.85 -0.65 -13.58
N GLU A 90 2.14 -0.62 -13.90
CA GLU A 90 2.78 0.50 -14.57
C GLU A 90 2.12 0.78 -15.92
N ARG A 91 1.95 -0.24 -16.77
CA ARG A 91 1.26 -0.07 -18.06
C ARG A 91 -0.18 0.42 -17.90
N ALA A 92 -0.91 -0.05 -16.90
CA ALA A 92 -2.28 0.38 -16.65
C ALA A 92 -2.33 1.84 -16.17
N PHE A 93 -1.42 2.23 -15.27
CA PHE A 93 -1.30 3.59 -14.78
C PHE A 93 -0.91 4.56 -15.90
N GLN A 94 0.10 4.21 -16.70
CA GLN A 94 0.46 4.97 -17.90
C GLN A 94 -0.70 5.04 -18.89
N GLY A 95 -1.51 3.99 -19.01
CA GLY A 95 -2.74 4.00 -19.81
C GLY A 95 -3.74 5.07 -19.35
N LEU A 96 -3.92 5.25 -18.04
CA LEU A 96 -4.73 6.34 -17.50
C LEU A 96 -4.13 7.71 -17.83
N MET A 97 -2.85 7.90 -17.53
CA MET A 97 -2.19 9.21 -17.70
C MET A 97 -2.13 9.62 -19.17
N ASN A 98 -1.84 8.69 -20.08
CA ASN A 98 -1.82 8.97 -21.51
C ASN A 98 -3.20 9.31 -22.08
N ARG A 99 -4.28 8.75 -21.52
CA ARG A 99 -5.64 8.99 -22.02
C ARG A 99 -6.25 10.26 -21.44
N PHE A 100 -6.06 10.51 -20.15
CA PHE A 100 -6.78 11.54 -19.41
C PHE A 100 -5.92 12.73 -19.01
N GLY A 101 -4.60 12.61 -19.03
CA GLY A 101 -3.65 13.67 -18.66
C GLY A 101 -3.48 13.83 -17.13
N ASP A 102 -4.57 13.78 -16.37
CA ASP A 102 -4.55 13.92 -14.91
C ASP A 102 -5.63 13.07 -14.21
N LEU A 103 -5.52 12.92 -12.89
CA LEU A 103 -6.50 12.19 -12.09
C LEU A 103 -7.84 12.91 -11.93
N MET A 104 -7.89 14.23 -12.10
CA MET A 104 -9.16 14.98 -12.09
C MET A 104 -10.05 14.54 -13.26
N SER A 105 -9.46 14.41 -14.43
CA SER A 105 -10.09 13.92 -15.65
C SER A 105 -10.48 12.46 -15.50
N VAL A 106 -9.66 11.62 -14.84
CA VAL A 106 -10.04 10.24 -14.48
C VAL A 106 -11.27 10.21 -13.56
N ALA A 107 -11.34 11.10 -12.57
CA ALA A 107 -12.48 11.17 -11.64
C ALA A 107 -13.80 11.51 -12.35
N GLN A 108 -13.74 12.31 -13.42
CA GLN A 108 -14.89 12.73 -14.22
C GLN A 108 -15.23 11.74 -15.33
N ALA A 109 -14.25 11.02 -15.89
CA ALA A 109 -14.39 10.12 -17.02
C ALA A 109 -15.38 8.96 -16.81
N ASP A 110 -15.97 8.46 -17.89
CA ASP A 110 -16.85 7.30 -17.83
C ASP A 110 -16.11 6.02 -17.39
N ILE A 111 -16.80 5.17 -16.64
CA ILE A 111 -16.20 3.94 -16.09
C ILE A 111 -15.68 3.03 -17.22
N SER A 112 -16.38 2.98 -18.35
CA SER A 112 -15.97 2.22 -19.54
C SER A 112 -14.64 2.69 -20.12
N ASP A 113 -14.39 4.00 -20.08
CA ASP A 113 -13.15 4.59 -20.59
C ASP A 113 -11.97 4.31 -19.67
N ILE A 114 -12.21 4.37 -18.35
CA ILE A 114 -11.24 3.96 -17.34
C ILE A 114 -10.93 2.46 -17.50
N GLU A 115 -11.95 1.61 -17.64
CA GLU A 115 -11.82 0.16 -17.83
C GLU A 115 -10.95 -0.16 -19.06
N GLN A 116 -11.22 0.47 -20.19
CA GLN A 116 -10.46 0.26 -21.42
C GLN A 116 -8.97 0.62 -21.23
N SER A 117 -8.71 1.73 -20.53
CA SER A 117 -7.35 2.25 -20.29
C SER A 117 -6.52 1.34 -19.39
N ILE A 118 -7.17 0.65 -18.45
CA ILE A 118 -6.50 -0.24 -17.48
C ILE A 118 -6.65 -1.73 -17.82
N SER A 119 -7.17 -2.06 -19.00
CA SER A 119 -7.48 -3.45 -19.42
C SER A 119 -6.32 -4.43 -19.23
N ARG A 120 -5.07 -3.97 -19.40
CA ARG A 120 -3.84 -4.78 -19.20
C ARG A 120 -3.49 -5.03 -17.73
N GLY A 121 -4.06 -4.26 -16.80
CA GLY A 121 -3.78 -4.34 -15.35
C GLY A 121 -4.52 -5.47 -14.63
N GLY A 122 -5.41 -6.19 -15.32
CA GLY A 122 -6.23 -7.26 -14.73
C GLY A 122 -7.36 -6.73 -13.85
N LEU A 123 -8.50 -7.42 -13.82
CA LEU A 123 -9.69 -7.05 -13.06
C LEU A 123 -10.20 -5.63 -13.34
N ALA A 124 -10.06 -5.14 -14.58
CA ALA A 124 -10.42 -3.77 -14.97
C ALA A 124 -11.87 -3.40 -14.61
N LYS A 125 -12.82 -4.31 -14.83
CA LYS A 125 -14.24 -4.17 -14.45
C LYS A 125 -14.48 -3.91 -12.97
N ILE A 126 -13.58 -4.37 -12.11
CA ILE A 126 -13.64 -4.17 -10.65
C ILE A 126 -12.86 -2.91 -10.26
N LYS A 127 -11.68 -2.71 -10.84
CA LYS A 127 -10.77 -1.61 -10.48
C LYS A 127 -11.27 -0.26 -10.99
N ALA A 128 -11.80 -0.18 -12.21
CA ALA A 128 -12.28 1.06 -12.82
C ALA A 128 -13.35 1.79 -11.98
N PRO A 129 -14.47 1.14 -11.59
CA PRO A 129 -15.46 1.81 -10.74
C PRO A 129 -14.87 2.18 -9.38
N ARG A 130 -14.01 1.34 -8.80
CA ARG A 130 -13.39 1.62 -7.49
C ARG A 130 -12.45 2.82 -7.54
N ILE A 131 -11.63 2.96 -8.58
CA ILE A 131 -10.76 4.13 -8.79
C ILE A 131 -11.63 5.39 -8.86
N LYS A 132 -12.67 5.39 -9.72
CA LYS A 132 -13.57 6.53 -9.84
C LYS A 132 -14.22 6.89 -8.50
N THR A 133 -14.75 5.90 -7.77
CA THR A 133 -15.38 6.13 -6.46
C THR A 133 -14.40 6.73 -5.45
N ILE A 134 -13.16 6.24 -5.38
CA ILE A 134 -12.16 6.72 -4.43
C ILE A 134 -11.74 8.15 -4.76
N LEU A 135 -11.46 8.46 -6.03
CA LEU A 135 -11.08 9.82 -6.45
C LEU A 135 -12.20 10.82 -6.15
N ASN A 136 -13.45 10.47 -6.46
CA ASN A 136 -14.60 11.32 -6.12
C ASN A 136 -14.79 11.44 -4.60
N ARG A 137 -14.55 10.38 -3.83
CA ARG A 137 -14.61 10.45 -2.36
C ARG A 137 -13.54 11.36 -1.77
N ILE A 138 -12.34 11.40 -2.34
CA ILE A 138 -11.29 12.34 -1.94
C ILE A 138 -11.75 13.77 -2.22
N LEU A 139 -12.28 14.03 -3.42
CA LEU A 139 -12.81 15.35 -3.78
C LEU A 139 -13.93 15.80 -2.85
N GLU A 140 -14.84 14.90 -2.45
CA GLU A 140 -15.88 15.20 -1.46
C GLU A 140 -15.32 15.57 -0.08
N LEU A 141 -14.27 14.87 0.37
CA LEU A 141 -13.70 15.03 1.71
C LEU A 141 -12.73 16.22 1.82
N ASN A 142 -12.00 16.52 0.73
CA ASN A 142 -10.86 17.44 0.73
C ASN A 142 -11.03 18.62 -0.25
N GLY A 143 -11.95 18.53 -1.20
CA GLY A 143 -12.11 19.52 -2.27
C GLY A 143 -11.01 19.50 -3.34
N SER A 144 -9.95 18.71 -3.15
CA SER A 144 -8.86 18.54 -4.12
C SER A 144 -8.29 17.12 -4.05
N LEU A 145 -7.59 16.69 -5.11
CA LEU A 145 -6.81 15.46 -5.13
C LEU A 145 -5.39 15.62 -4.55
N ASP A 146 -5.05 16.81 -4.05
CA ASP A 146 -3.79 17.01 -3.31
C ASP A 146 -3.94 16.49 -1.88
N LEU A 147 -3.18 15.43 -1.57
CA LEU A 147 -3.18 14.75 -0.28
C LEU A 147 -1.92 15.04 0.55
N SER A 148 -1.12 16.04 0.17
CA SER A 148 0.12 16.41 0.87
C SER A 148 -0.09 16.72 2.35
N PHE A 149 -1.27 17.22 2.74
CA PHE A 149 -1.65 17.49 4.14
C PHE A 149 -1.58 16.24 5.04
N LEU A 150 -1.66 15.02 4.49
CA LEU A 150 -1.56 13.79 5.27
C LEU A 150 -0.20 13.66 5.99
N SER A 151 0.86 14.24 5.42
CA SER A 151 2.20 14.25 6.00
C SER A 151 2.31 15.15 7.25
N GLU A 152 1.41 16.12 7.38
CA GLU A 152 1.36 17.07 8.49
C GLU A 152 0.49 16.56 9.65
N MET A 153 -0.30 15.51 9.41
CA MET A 153 -1.20 14.92 10.40
C MET A 153 -0.49 13.95 11.34
N PRO A 154 -0.96 13.78 12.58
CA PRO A 154 -0.58 12.64 13.40
C PRO A 154 -0.87 11.33 12.65
N LEU A 155 0.07 10.38 12.69
CA LEU A 155 0.01 9.13 11.93
C LEU A 155 -1.33 8.39 12.06
N GLN A 156 -1.89 8.37 13.28
CA GLN A 156 -3.15 7.69 13.54
C GLN A 156 -4.35 8.41 12.90
N ASP A 157 -4.31 9.73 12.85
CA ASP A 157 -5.35 10.55 12.22
C ASP A 157 -5.26 10.42 10.70
N ALA A 158 -4.06 10.42 10.13
CA ALA A 158 -3.84 10.18 8.70
C ALA A 158 -4.37 8.79 8.27
N LYS A 159 -4.07 7.75 9.07
CA LYS A 159 -4.65 6.40 8.87
C LYS A 159 -6.18 6.42 8.96
N THR A 160 -6.74 7.15 9.91
CA THR A 160 -8.19 7.25 10.10
C THR A 160 -8.84 7.95 8.92
N TRP A 161 -8.23 9.02 8.41
CA TRP A 161 -8.69 9.74 7.21
C TRP A 161 -8.69 8.84 5.97
N LEU A 162 -7.57 8.15 5.69
CA LEU A 162 -7.46 7.25 4.54
C LEU A 162 -8.46 6.09 4.59
N ARG A 163 -8.81 5.61 5.79
CA ARG A 163 -9.80 4.53 5.98
C ARG A 163 -11.24 4.96 5.72
N GLN A 164 -11.52 6.25 5.54
CA GLN A 164 -12.81 6.73 5.04
C GLN A 164 -12.98 6.45 3.54
N LEU A 165 -11.89 6.16 2.83
CA LEU A 165 -11.93 5.83 1.40
C LEU A 165 -12.40 4.38 1.19
N PRO A 166 -13.39 4.13 0.32
CA PRO A 166 -13.98 2.81 0.16
C PRO A 166 -12.96 1.79 -0.34
N GLY A 167 -12.78 0.72 0.43
CA GLY A 167 -11.82 -0.34 0.13
C GLY A 167 -10.37 -0.02 0.52
N ILE A 168 -10.09 1.08 1.22
CA ILE A 168 -8.76 1.36 1.77
C ILE A 168 -8.70 0.85 3.22
N GLY A 169 -8.00 -0.29 3.39
CA GLY A 169 -7.76 -0.92 4.69
C GLY A 169 -6.44 -0.48 5.33
N PRO A 170 -6.02 -1.14 6.43
CA PRO A 170 -4.76 -0.85 7.11
C PRO A 170 -3.52 -0.95 6.21
N LYS A 171 -3.51 -1.95 5.32
CA LYS A 171 -2.34 -2.23 4.48
C LYS A 171 -2.13 -1.17 3.39
N PRO A 172 -3.13 -0.84 2.55
CA PRO A 172 -2.98 0.24 1.57
C PRO A 172 -2.75 1.61 2.23
N ALA A 173 -3.38 1.89 3.38
CA ALA A 173 -3.14 3.13 4.12
C ALA A 173 -1.68 3.24 4.58
N GLY A 174 -1.09 2.14 5.06
CA GLY A 174 0.32 2.10 5.43
C GLY A 174 1.26 2.35 4.25
N ILE A 175 0.96 1.81 3.06
CA ILE A 175 1.76 2.04 1.85
C ILE A 175 1.79 3.53 1.49
N ILE A 176 0.62 4.18 1.45
CA ILE A 176 0.51 5.59 1.09
C ILE A 176 1.31 6.47 2.06
N LEU A 177 1.20 6.21 3.37
CA LEU A 177 1.91 6.97 4.41
C LEU A 177 3.39 6.58 4.56
N ASN A 178 3.84 5.51 3.92
CA ASN A 178 5.26 5.13 3.93
C ASN A 178 6.05 5.88 2.87
N PHE A 179 5.38 6.33 1.81
CA PHE A 179 5.97 7.07 0.71
C PHE A 179 5.62 8.56 0.74
N HIS A 180 4.98 9.07 1.81
CA HIS A 180 4.52 10.46 1.96
C HIS A 180 4.49 10.89 3.43
#